data_AF-A0A9N9B6B7-F1
#
_entry.id   AF-A0A9N9B6B7-F1
#
_cell.length_a   1.000
_cell.length_b   1.000
_cell.length_c   1.000
_cell.angle_alpha   90.00
_cell.angle_beta   90.00
_cell.angle_gamma   90.00
#
_symmetry.space_group_name_H-M   'P 1'
#
loop_
_entity.id
_entity.type
_entity.pdbx_description
1 polymer ?
#
loop_
_entity_poly.entity_id
_entity_poly.type
_entity_poly.pdbx_seq_one_letter_code
_entity_poly.pdbx_strand_id
1 'polypeptide(L)'
;MSVNPTSNKPSMAPPLPSKKKRGEEGELPSSGDSIANLVQRNTILEHEKGELIKQRYEIDNSIEELLKKNKDLYVKLDLEKRKSHQRANEKDVEIQNLKKQILQLKDEASHLQSALGKATNVRWGDHDVNNSVQLSNQIREIQHKLTDFTSVKGKEVTINEEAASELLQTYECVTKFDRTKAGKGKLVLSAALQRSDDISRIIPIKIRQQVCAVLGTRGFCKENHPFIEKLAKLIMDEINRYRIINSEERKMGLRDQTIELVKEIIQLYFRLNAQEPVPNFTEFIEAGTNIQNNIMEGSWDDDNIEDLEVEICSFPLISVKSKDNTRKVLSKSQVLTRPKN
;
A
#
# COMPACT_ATOMS: atom_id res chain seq x y z
N MET A 1 -29.12 39.68 1.59
CA MET A 1 -29.89 39.93 0.35
C MET A 1 -31.28 39.33 0.53
N SER A 2 -32.28 40.20 0.63
CA SER A 2 -33.71 39.89 0.71
C SER A 2 -34.22 39.31 -0.61
N VAL A 3 -35.07 38.28 -0.59
CA VAL A 3 -36.23 38.15 -1.51
C VAL A 3 -37.35 37.33 -0.82
N ASN A 4 -38.58 37.78 -1.07
CA ASN A 4 -39.90 37.52 -0.49
C ASN A 4 -40.49 36.09 -0.52
N PRO A 5 -41.55 35.85 0.27
CA PRO A 5 -42.60 34.86 0.00
C PRO A 5 -43.81 35.48 -0.73
N THR A 6 -44.45 34.72 -1.62
CA THR A 6 -45.69 35.10 -2.32
C THR A 6 -46.94 34.42 -1.75
N SER A 7 -47.97 35.24 -1.67
CA SER A 7 -49.38 35.00 -1.33
C SER A 7 -50.12 34.08 -2.30
N ASN A 8 -51.18 33.42 -1.83
CA ASN A 8 -52.48 33.45 -2.52
C ASN A 8 -53.64 32.95 -1.64
N LYS A 9 -54.66 33.81 -1.47
CA LYS A 9 -56.05 33.48 -1.11
C LYS A 9 -56.92 33.75 -2.35
N PRO A 10 -58.03 33.02 -2.51
CA PRO A 10 -59.22 33.63 -3.09
C PRO A 10 -60.46 33.52 -2.18
N SER A 11 -61.22 34.59 -2.22
CA SER A 11 -62.57 34.82 -1.71
C SER A 11 -63.63 34.15 -2.58
N MET A 12 -64.77 33.73 -2.02
CA MET A 12 -66.11 34.00 -2.57
C MET A 12 -67.24 33.50 -1.65
N ALA A 13 -68.21 34.37 -1.37
CA ALA A 13 -69.47 34.11 -0.65
C ALA A 13 -70.50 33.40 -1.56
N PRO A 14 -71.61 32.86 -1.00
CA PRO A 14 -72.94 33.45 -1.25
C PRO A 14 -73.98 33.18 -0.10
N PRO A 15 -75.31 33.41 -0.26
CA PRO A 15 -76.02 34.69 -0.11
C PRO A 15 -77.14 34.70 0.96
N LEU A 16 -77.66 35.89 1.28
CA LEU A 16 -78.82 36.18 2.13
C LEU A 16 -80.16 35.64 1.57
N PRO A 17 -81.17 35.31 2.40
CA PRO A 17 -82.56 35.25 1.97
C PRO A 17 -83.36 36.53 2.27
N SER A 18 -84.29 36.79 1.37
CA SER A 18 -85.15 37.95 1.16
C SER A 18 -86.46 37.91 1.97
N LYS A 19 -87.05 39.09 2.22
CA LYS A 19 -88.41 39.27 2.76
C LYS A 19 -89.47 39.29 1.65
N LYS A 20 -90.60 38.59 1.83
CA LYS A 20 -91.97 38.91 1.29
C LYS A 20 -92.99 38.00 2.00
N LYS A 21 -93.84 38.46 2.93
CA LYS A 21 -95.17 39.12 2.83
C LYS A 21 -96.29 38.32 2.14
N ARG A 22 -97.26 37.92 2.99
CA ARG A 22 -98.75 38.06 2.92
C ARG A 22 -99.56 37.26 1.88
N GLY A 23 -100.48 36.45 2.43
CA GLY A 23 -101.91 36.40 2.10
C GLY A 23 -102.33 35.52 0.91
N GLU A 24 -103.23 34.57 1.15
CA GLU A 24 -104.61 34.59 0.65
C GLU A 24 -105.41 33.36 1.13
N GLU A 25 -106.60 33.64 1.66
CA GLU A 25 -107.68 32.68 1.93
C GLU A 25 -108.38 32.32 0.61
N GLY A 26 -108.93 31.10 0.49
CA GLY A 26 -109.77 30.75 -0.65
C GLY A 26 -110.21 29.29 -0.73
N GLU A 27 -111.37 29.02 -0.12
CA GLU A 27 -112.45 28.09 -0.53
C GLU A 27 -112.26 26.55 -0.55
N LEU A 28 -113.16 25.88 0.20
CA LEU A 28 -113.44 24.44 0.28
C LEU A 28 -114.52 24.02 -0.75
N PRO A 29 -114.52 22.74 -1.20
CA PRO A 29 -115.77 21.98 -1.11
C PRO A 29 -115.65 20.49 -0.69
N SER A 30 -116.74 19.99 -0.06
CA SER A 30 -117.25 18.60 0.03
C SER A 30 -116.52 17.55 0.90
N SER A 31 -117.14 17.14 2.02
CA SER A 31 -116.52 16.40 3.13
C SER A 31 -116.61 14.86 3.10
N GLY A 32 -117.21 14.25 2.08
CA GLY A 32 -117.37 12.78 1.97
C GLY A 32 -116.17 12.08 1.32
N ASP A 33 -115.86 12.45 0.07
CA ASP A 33 -114.72 11.90 -0.70
C ASP A 33 -113.34 12.36 -0.16
N SER A 34 -113.35 13.41 0.66
CA SER A 34 -112.15 13.96 1.29
C SER A 34 -111.61 13.03 2.39
N ILE A 35 -112.48 12.39 3.17
CA ILE A 35 -112.07 11.55 4.31
C ILE A 35 -111.43 10.24 3.85
N ALA A 36 -112.00 9.56 2.85
CA ALA A 36 -111.43 8.31 2.32
C ALA A 36 -110.04 8.52 1.67
N ASN A 37 -109.89 9.61 0.91
CA ASN A 37 -108.60 10.01 0.34
C ASN A 37 -107.57 10.36 1.42
N LEU A 38 -107.99 11.02 2.51
CA LEU A 38 -107.13 11.31 3.66
C LEU A 38 -106.65 10.02 4.37
N VAL A 39 -107.52 9.02 4.53
CA VAL A 39 -107.16 7.73 5.15
C VAL A 39 -106.17 6.93 4.28
N GLN A 40 -106.39 6.89 2.96
CA GLN A 40 -105.47 6.21 2.04
C GLN A 40 -104.11 6.93 1.95
N ARG A 41 -104.12 8.27 2.00
CA ARG A 41 -102.89 9.05 2.06
C ARG A 41 -102.13 8.83 3.36
N ASN A 42 -102.83 8.74 4.50
CA ASN A 42 -102.22 8.43 5.80
C ASN A 42 -101.59 7.03 5.84
N THR A 43 -102.22 6.03 5.22
CA THR A 43 -101.65 4.67 5.16
C THR A 43 -100.39 4.60 4.30
N ILE A 44 -100.37 5.31 3.17
CA ILE A 44 -99.15 5.47 2.35
C ILE A 44 -98.05 6.21 3.14
N LEU A 45 -98.41 7.29 3.83
CA LEU A 45 -97.46 8.07 4.64
C LEU A 45 -96.88 7.26 5.80
N GLU A 46 -97.66 6.41 6.47
CA GLU A 46 -97.14 5.54 7.54
C GLU A 46 -96.20 4.45 6.98
N HIS A 47 -96.47 3.92 5.78
CA HIS A 47 -95.55 3.02 5.10
C HIS A 47 -94.23 3.71 4.70
N GLU A 48 -94.30 4.89 4.07
CA GLU A 48 -93.13 5.70 3.71
C GLU A 48 -92.30 6.07 4.94
N LYS A 49 -92.96 6.47 6.02
CA LYS A 49 -92.32 6.75 7.32
C LYS A 49 -91.62 5.51 7.88
N GLY A 50 -92.23 4.32 7.77
CA GLY A 50 -91.60 3.06 8.16
C GLY A 50 -90.32 2.74 7.37
N GLU A 51 -90.34 2.95 6.06
CA GLU A 51 -89.17 2.77 5.20
C GLU A 51 -88.07 3.80 5.46
N LEU A 52 -88.43 5.07 5.68
CA LEU A 52 -87.48 6.12 6.08
C LEU A 52 -86.82 5.81 7.44
N ILE A 53 -87.55 5.22 8.38
CA ILE A 53 -86.99 4.79 9.68
C ILE A 53 -85.95 3.69 9.49
N LYS A 54 -86.21 2.69 8.62
CA LYS A 54 -85.22 1.64 8.32
C LYS A 54 -83.97 2.21 7.67
N GLN A 55 -84.13 3.08 6.67
CA GLN A 55 -82.98 3.74 6.01
C GLN A 55 -82.16 4.56 7.00
N ARG A 56 -82.82 5.28 7.91
CA ARG A 56 -82.13 6.05 8.96
C ARG A 56 -81.31 5.14 9.88
N TYR A 57 -81.86 3.99 10.28
CA TYR A 57 -81.15 3.01 11.10
C TYR A 57 -79.92 2.43 10.38
N GLU A 58 -80.03 2.11 9.09
CA GLU A 58 -78.89 1.64 8.28
C GLU A 58 -77.80 2.70 8.16
N ILE A 59 -78.18 3.96 7.93
CA ILE A 59 -77.25 5.10 7.85
C ILE A 59 -76.53 5.29 9.19
N ASP A 60 -77.26 5.26 10.31
CA ASP A 60 -76.67 5.42 11.65
C ASP A 60 -75.61 4.34 11.94
N ASN A 61 -75.89 3.07 11.61
CA ASN A 61 -74.93 1.98 11.74
C ASN A 61 -73.69 2.18 10.84
N SER A 62 -73.89 2.66 9.62
CA SER A 62 -72.80 2.97 8.68
C SER A 62 -71.92 4.12 9.17
N ILE A 63 -72.52 5.15 9.77
CA ILE A 63 -71.81 6.27 10.40
C ILE A 63 -70.94 5.77 11.56
N GLU A 64 -71.48 4.90 12.41
CA GLU A 64 -70.74 4.36 13.56
C GLU A 64 -69.52 3.52 13.13
N GLU A 65 -69.68 2.68 12.10
CA GLU A 65 -68.56 1.95 11.49
C GLU A 65 -67.50 2.87 10.90
N LEU A 66 -67.92 3.92 10.17
CA LEU A 66 -67.01 4.88 9.58
C LEU A 66 -66.24 5.66 10.65
N LEU A 67 -66.89 6.06 11.74
CA LEU A 67 -66.24 6.71 12.88
C LEU A 67 -65.16 5.81 13.50
N LYS A 68 -65.45 4.52 13.66
CA LYS A 68 -64.49 3.54 14.17
C LYS A 68 -63.29 3.37 13.24
N LYS A 69 -63.53 3.18 11.94
CA LYS A 69 -62.48 3.08 10.91
C LYS A 69 -61.60 4.33 10.86
N ASN A 70 -62.20 5.51 10.98
CA ASN A 70 -61.46 6.77 10.97
C ASN A 70 -60.53 6.88 12.19
N LYS A 71 -61.02 6.48 13.38
CA LYS A 71 -60.22 6.43 14.61
C LYS A 71 -59.02 5.47 14.48
N ASP A 72 -59.23 4.29 13.91
CA ASP A 72 -58.16 3.32 13.66
C ASP A 72 -57.12 3.84 12.65
N LEU A 73 -57.58 4.55 11.61
CA LEU A 73 -56.69 5.20 10.63
C LEU A 73 -55.81 6.27 11.27
N TYR A 74 -56.35 7.09 12.18
CA TYR A 74 -55.55 8.07 12.93
C TYR A 74 -54.45 7.41 13.75
N VAL A 75 -54.74 6.30 14.43
CA VAL A 75 -53.75 5.55 15.22
C VAL A 75 -52.67 4.95 14.32
N LYS A 76 -53.05 4.34 13.20
CA LYS A 76 -52.09 3.78 12.22
C LYS A 76 -51.18 4.86 11.63
N LEU A 77 -51.75 6.01 11.28
CA LEU A 77 -51.01 7.15 10.75
C LEU A 77 -49.98 7.65 11.76
N ASP A 78 -50.34 7.77 13.03
CA ASP A 78 -49.42 8.22 14.07
C ASP A 78 -48.29 7.22 14.31
N LEU A 79 -48.60 5.92 14.31
CA LEU A 79 -47.60 4.86 14.44
C LEU A 79 -46.59 4.88 13.27
N GLU A 80 -47.07 5.04 12.03
CA GLU A 80 -46.18 5.08 10.86
C GLU A 80 -45.31 6.35 10.85
N LYS A 81 -45.86 7.50 11.28
CA LYS A 81 -45.08 8.72 11.49
C LYS A 81 -43.93 8.50 12.48
N ARG A 82 -44.21 7.87 13.63
CA ARG A 82 -43.18 7.56 14.63
C ARG A 82 -42.11 6.63 14.07
N LYS A 83 -42.50 5.55 13.37
CA LYS A 83 -41.56 4.61 12.72
C LYS A 83 -40.69 5.29 11.66
N SER A 84 -41.27 6.19 10.87
CA SER A 84 -40.53 6.95 9.87
C SER A 84 -39.52 7.90 10.52
N HIS A 85 -39.90 8.53 11.63
CA HIS A 85 -39.02 9.44 12.37
C HIS A 85 -37.85 8.69 13.03
N GLN A 86 -38.12 7.52 13.59
CA GLN A 86 -37.07 6.66 14.15
C GLN A 86 -36.06 6.21 13.09
N ARG A 87 -36.54 5.75 11.91
CA ARG A 87 -35.66 5.39 10.78
C ARG A 87 -34.82 6.56 10.28
N ALA A 88 -35.35 7.79 10.32
CA ALA A 88 -34.59 8.98 9.94
C ALA A 88 -33.46 9.25 10.95
N ASN A 89 -33.75 9.19 12.24
CA ASN A 89 -32.74 9.39 13.29
C ASN A 89 -31.63 8.33 13.25
N GLU A 90 -31.98 7.06 13.02
CA GLU A 90 -31.01 5.97 12.86
C GLU A 90 -30.06 6.23 11.70
N LYS A 91 -30.59 6.66 10.54
CA LYS A 91 -29.78 7.04 9.37
C LYS A 91 -28.91 8.27 9.63
N ASP A 92 -29.40 9.25 10.38
CA ASP A 92 -28.61 10.43 10.73
C ASP A 92 -27.40 10.05 11.60
N VAL A 93 -27.55 9.12 12.54
CA VAL A 93 -26.43 8.59 13.34
C VAL A 93 -25.42 7.86 12.45
N GLU A 94 -25.89 7.04 11.52
CA GLU A 94 -25.03 6.31 10.57
C GLU A 94 -24.23 7.28 9.68
N ILE A 95 -24.89 8.32 9.16
CA ILE A 95 -24.25 9.38 8.36
C ILE A 95 -23.16 10.11 9.18
N GLN A 96 -23.42 10.41 10.46
CA GLN A 96 -22.41 11.04 11.33
C GLN A 96 -21.20 10.12 11.54
N ASN A 97 -21.43 8.82 11.74
CA ASN A 97 -20.35 7.86 11.93
C ASN A 97 -19.50 7.69 10.66
N LEU A 98 -20.14 7.57 9.49
CA LEU A 98 -19.45 7.50 8.21
C LEU A 98 -18.64 8.77 7.92
N LYS A 99 -19.17 9.96 8.22
CA LYS A 99 -18.43 11.23 8.11
C LYS A 99 -17.17 11.23 8.98
N LYS A 100 -17.27 10.72 10.21
CA LYS A 100 -16.12 10.61 11.12
C LYS A 100 -15.04 9.69 10.57
N GLN A 101 -15.42 8.54 10.01
CA GLN A 101 -14.49 7.60 9.37
C GLN A 101 -13.81 8.22 8.15
N ILE A 102 -14.56 8.91 7.29
CA ILE A 102 -13.99 9.62 6.13
C ILE A 102 -12.96 10.65 6.57
N LEU A 103 -13.22 11.38 7.65
CA LEU A 103 -12.27 12.37 8.18
C LEU A 103 -10.98 11.71 8.68
N GLN A 104 -11.08 10.59 9.38
CA GLN A 104 -9.92 9.81 9.85
C GLN A 104 -9.08 9.29 8.69
N LEU A 105 -9.72 8.68 7.68
CA LEU A 105 -9.04 8.18 6.48
C LEU A 105 -8.34 9.30 5.70
N LYS A 106 -8.92 10.50 5.67
CA LYS A 106 -8.33 11.67 5.01
C LYS A 106 -7.09 12.17 5.76
N ASP A 107 -7.14 12.18 7.09
CA ASP A 107 -5.99 12.55 7.92
C ASP A 107 -4.85 11.53 7.79
N GLU A 108 -5.18 10.24 7.79
CA GLU A 108 -4.21 9.17 7.56
C GLU A 108 -3.59 9.25 6.15
N ALA A 109 -4.39 9.49 5.11
CA ALA A 109 -3.89 9.70 3.76
C ALA A 109 -2.98 10.93 3.66
N SER A 110 -3.29 12.01 4.38
CA SER A 110 -2.45 13.22 4.47
C SER A 110 -1.12 12.93 5.17
N HIS A 111 -1.16 12.18 6.28
CA HIS A 111 0.03 11.71 6.99
C HIS A 111 0.90 10.81 6.11
N LEU A 112 0.30 9.86 5.39
CA LEU A 112 1.01 8.99 4.45
C LEU A 112 1.59 9.77 3.27
N GLN A 113 0.88 10.76 2.71
CA GLN A 113 1.41 11.63 1.66
C GLN A 113 2.58 12.51 2.16
N SER A 114 2.49 13.03 3.37
CA SER A 114 3.56 13.80 4.01
C SER A 114 4.79 12.93 4.31
N ALA A 115 4.57 11.73 4.85
CA ALA A 115 5.60 10.73 5.06
C ALA A 115 6.23 10.29 3.74
N LEU A 116 5.43 10.11 2.69
CA LEU A 116 5.88 9.79 1.33
C LEU A 116 6.74 10.93 0.77
N GLY A 117 6.31 12.19 0.91
CA GLY A 117 7.08 13.37 0.49
C GLY A 117 8.44 13.49 1.20
N LYS A 118 8.50 13.17 2.50
CA LYS A 118 9.78 13.06 3.25
C LYS A 118 10.61 11.86 2.77
N ALA A 119 9.96 10.77 2.40
CA ALA A 119 10.57 9.54 1.90
C ALA A 119 11.11 9.64 0.46
N THR A 120 10.54 10.50 -0.38
CA THR A 120 10.90 10.71 -1.78
C THR A 120 11.78 11.93 -2.00
N ASN A 121 11.86 12.86 -1.03
CA ASN A 121 12.80 13.97 -1.09
C ASN A 121 14.22 13.51 -0.74
N VAL A 122 14.83 12.75 -1.65
CA VAL A 122 16.23 12.35 -1.64
C VAL A 122 17.10 13.50 -2.17
N ARG A 123 16.81 14.75 -1.79
CA ARG A 123 17.75 15.85 -1.99
C ARG A 123 18.87 15.67 -0.98
N TRP A 124 19.89 14.94 -1.41
CA TRP A 124 21.19 14.93 -0.75
C TRP A 124 21.67 16.38 -0.66
N GLY A 125 21.95 16.85 0.56
CA GLY A 125 22.53 18.19 0.73
C GLY A 125 23.84 18.31 -0.03
N ASP A 126 24.20 19.53 -0.45
CA ASP A 126 25.39 19.76 -1.30
C ASP A 126 26.70 19.25 -0.67
N HIS A 127 26.71 19.09 0.65
CA HIS A 127 27.84 18.57 1.44
C HIS A 127 27.75 17.07 1.77
N ASP A 128 26.69 16.36 1.35
CA ASP A 128 26.64 14.90 1.52
C ASP A 128 27.53 14.23 0.47
N VAL A 129 28.51 13.45 0.94
CA VAL A 129 29.49 12.70 0.13
C VAL A 129 28.84 11.84 -0.97
N ASN A 130 27.56 11.50 -0.82
CA ASN A 130 26.79 10.64 -1.68
C ASN A 130 25.88 11.41 -2.64
N ASN A 131 25.89 12.75 -2.62
CA ASN A 131 25.28 13.56 -3.68
C ASN A 131 25.83 13.10 -5.05
N SER A 132 24.97 12.97 -6.07
CA SER A 132 25.41 12.59 -7.43
C SER A 132 26.51 13.51 -7.96
N VAL A 133 26.49 14.78 -7.53
CA VAL A 133 27.54 15.76 -7.80
C VAL A 133 28.86 15.41 -7.10
N GLN A 134 28.80 14.98 -5.83
CA GLN A 134 29.99 14.56 -5.07
C GLN A 134 30.59 13.26 -5.60
N LEU A 135 29.76 12.26 -5.94
CA LEU A 135 30.21 11.04 -6.62
C LEU A 135 30.89 11.36 -7.96
N SER A 136 30.27 12.23 -8.76
CA SER A 136 30.86 12.68 -10.03
C SER A 136 32.18 13.42 -9.81
N ASN A 137 32.28 14.22 -8.75
CA ASN A 137 33.52 14.89 -8.36
C ASN A 137 34.60 13.90 -7.92
N GLN A 138 34.27 12.88 -7.15
CA GLN A 138 35.21 11.85 -6.72
C GLN A 138 35.70 10.99 -7.89
N ILE A 139 34.82 10.59 -8.81
CA ILE A 139 35.21 9.88 -10.04
C ILE A 139 36.17 10.74 -10.84
N ARG A 140 35.86 12.04 -10.99
CA ARG A 140 36.72 13.00 -11.68
C ARG A 140 38.06 13.19 -10.96
N GLU A 141 38.08 13.26 -9.64
CA GLU A 141 39.32 13.37 -8.85
C GLU A 141 40.21 12.13 -9.02
N ILE A 142 39.64 10.93 -9.01
CA ILE A 142 40.37 9.69 -9.29
C ILE A 142 40.92 9.71 -10.72
N GLN A 143 40.12 10.13 -11.70
CA GLN A 143 40.57 10.27 -13.09
C GLN A 143 41.75 11.25 -13.21
N HIS A 144 41.71 12.39 -12.51
CA HIS A 144 42.81 13.35 -12.48
C HIS A 144 44.07 12.77 -11.83
N LYS A 145 43.95 12.15 -10.64
CA LYS A 145 45.08 11.50 -9.96
C LYS A 145 45.74 10.42 -10.82
N LEU A 146 44.94 9.64 -11.55
CA LEU A 146 45.46 8.64 -12.49
C LEU A 146 46.16 9.28 -13.69
N THR A 147 45.59 10.37 -14.23
CA THR A 147 46.20 11.11 -15.35
C THR A 147 47.55 11.72 -14.94
N ASP A 148 47.64 12.23 -13.71
CA ASP A 148 48.87 12.79 -13.16
C ASP A 148 49.90 11.69 -12.92
N PHE A 149 49.48 10.55 -12.35
CA PHE A 149 50.34 9.41 -12.08
C PHE A 149 50.93 8.78 -13.35
N THR A 150 50.15 8.68 -14.43
CA THR A 150 50.61 8.14 -15.72
C THR A 150 51.15 9.20 -16.67
N SER A 151 51.34 10.43 -16.19
CA SER A 151 51.89 11.53 -16.98
C SER A 151 53.36 11.27 -17.31
N VAL A 152 53.67 11.24 -18.60
CA VAL A 152 55.05 11.16 -19.12
C VAL A 152 55.62 12.55 -19.47
N LYS A 153 55.05 13.61 -18.88
CA LYS A 153 55.47 15.00 -19.07
C LYS A 153 56.37 15.44 -17.91
N GLY A 154 57.60 15.84 -18.21
CA GLY A 154 58.54 16.37 -17.22
C GLY A 154 59.98 16.29 -17.73
N LYS A 155 60.88 17.10 -17.16
CA LYS A 155 62.32 17.04 -17.47
C LYS A 155 63.01 15.81 -16.83
N GLU A 156 62.40 15.25 -15.80
CA GLU A 156 62.93 14.14 -15.00
C GLU A 156 62.39 12.76 -15.42
N VAL A 157 61.53 12.70 -16.44
CA VAL A 157 60.93 11.46 -16.93
C VAL A 157 61.60 11.03 -18.24
N THR A 158 62.37 9.94 -18.19
CA THR A 158 62.97 9.30 -19.35
C THR A 158 62.03 8.19 -19.84
N ILE A 159 61.61 8.26 -21.11
CA ILE A 159 60.68 7.30 -21.71
C ILE A 159 61.49 6.18 -22.40
N ASN A 160 61.18 4.92 -22.10
CA ASN A 160 61.69 3.78 -22.87
C ASN A 160 60.85 3.61 -24.15
N GLU A 161 61.46 3.89 -25.30
CA GLU A 161 60.79 3.86 -26.61
C GLU A 161 60.38 2.48 -27.10
N GLU A 162 61.18 1.46 -26.80
CA GLU A 162 60.92 0.09 -27.25
C GLU A 162 59.68 -0.44 -26.53
N ALA A 163 59.69 -0.37 -25.19
CA ALA A 163 58.54 -0.75 -24.36
C ALA A 163 57.30 0.13 -24.61
N ALA A 164 57.49 1.44 -24.86
CA ALA A 164 56.37 2.32 -25.20
C ALA A 164 55.74 1.96 -26.55
N SER A 165 56.55 1.62 -27.55
CA SER A 165 56.06 1.23 -28.87
C SER A 165 55.36 -0.13 -28.84
N GLU A 166 55.90 -1.08 -28.07
CA GLU A 166 55.28 -2.37 -27.82
C GLU A 166 53.91 -2.23 -27.13
N LEU A 167 53.84 -1.42 -26.06
CA LEU A 167 52.57 -1.16 -25.35
C LEU A 167 51.52 -0.52 -26.27
N LEU A 168 51.92 0.44 -27.11
CA LEU A 168 51.04 1.06 -28.09
C LEU A 168 50.57 0.06 -29.16
N GLN A 169 51.45 -0.86 -29.56
CA GLN A 169 51.12 -1.92 -30.52
C GLN A 169 50.15 -2.95 -29.92
N THR A 170 50.31 -3.32 -28.64
CA THR A 170 49.37 -4.20 -27.91
C THR A 170 47.95 -3.63 -27.90
N TYR A 171 47.79 -2.31 -27.86
CA TYR A 171 46.48 -1.64 -27.96
C TYR A 171 46.12 -1.20 -29.39
N GLU A 172 46.85 -1.67 -30.41
CA GLU A 172 46.62 -1.34 -31.82
C GLU A 172 46.59 0.18 -32.10
N CYS A 173 47.36 0.96 -31.35
CA CYS A 173 47.40 2.41 -31.48
C CYS A 173 48.07 2.82 -32.80
N VAL A 174 47.34 3.58 -33.63
CA VAL A 174 47.86 4.12 -34.90
C VAL A 174 48.93 5.20 -34.69
N THR A 175 48.90 5.86 -33.53
CA THR A 175 49.84 6.96 -33.22
C THR A 175 51.19 6.40 -32.82
N LYS A 176 52.22 6.63 -33.64
CA LYS A 176 53.61 6.28 -33.29
C LYS A 176 54.17 7.26 -32.26
N PHE A 177 55.02 6.74 -31.36
CA PHE A 177 55.80 7.59 -30.47
C PHE A 177 56.88 8.31 -31.29
N ASP A 178 56.90 9.65 -31.26
CA ASP A 178 57.89 10.46 -31.95
C ASP A 178 58.46 11.49 -30.95
N ARG A 179 59.77 11.42 -30.71
CA ARG A 179 60.53 12.33 -29.81
C ARG A 179 60.40 13.79 -30.23
N THR A 180 60.13 14.06 -31.52
CA THR A 180 60.28 15.40 -32.13
C THR A 180 59.01 16.24 -32.13
N LYS A 181 57.82 15.65 -31.86
CA LYS A 181 56.53 16.37 -31.87
C LYS A 181 55.82 16.23 -30.52
N ALA A 182 55.88 17.31 -29.73
CA ALA A 182 55.49 17.39 -28.32
C ALA A 182 53.99 17.13 -27.99
N GLY A 183 53.13 16.76 -28.94
CA GLY A 183 51.68 16.83 -28.74
C GLY A 183 51.00 15.49 -28.46
N LYS A 184 51.05 14.56 -29.41
CA LYS A 184 50.11 13.42 -29.45
C LYS A 184 50.68 12.10 -28.95
N GLY A 185 51.93 11.75 -29.30
CA GLY A 185 52.52 10.46 -28.89
C GLY A 185 52.64 10.29 -27.38
N LYS A 186 53.07 11.34 -26.67
CA LYS A 186 53.14 11.33 -25.19
C LYS A 186 51.77 11.25 -24.52
N LEU A 187 50.75 11.87 -25.11
CA LEU A 187 49.37 11.81 -24.61
C LEU A 187 48.79 10.40 -24.77
N VAL A 188 48.98 9.80 -25.95
CA VAL A 188 48.51 8.43 -26.23
C VAL A 188 49.25 7.42 -25.36
N LEU A 189 50.56 7.59 -25.15
CA LEU A 189 51.33 6.74 -24.22
C LEU A 189 50.83 6.88 -22.77
N SER A 190 50.58 8.10 -22.30
CA SER A 190 50.04 8.35 -20.96
C SER A 190 48.65 7.70 -20.76
N ALA A 191 47.79 7.75 -21.79
CA ALA A 191 46.50 7.07 -21.79
C ALA A 191 46.63 5.54 -21.90
N ALA A 192 47.58 5.02 -22.69
CA ALA A 192 47.87 3.59 -22.78
C ALA A 192 48.42 3.04 -21.46
N LEU A 193 49.25 3.81 -20.76
CA LEU A 193 49.71 3.50 -19.41
C LEU A 193 48.56 3.49 -18.40
N GLN A 194 47.64 4.46 -18.48
CA GLN A 194 46.42 4.47 -17.67
C GLN A 194 45.52 3.27 -17.96
N ARG A 195 45.54 2.79 -19.21
CA ARG A 195 44.81 1.60 -19.65
C ARG A 195 45.56 0.29 -19.35
N SER A 196 46.81 0.32 -18.91
CA SER A 196 47.59 -0.88 -18.58
C SER A 196 46.80 -1.85 -17.69
N ASP A 197 46.98 -3.15 -17.93
CA ASP A 197 46.12 -4.20 -17.36
C ASP A 197 45.99 -4.10 -15.83
N ASP A 198 47.04 -3.66 -15.14
CA ASP A 198 47.00 -3.51 -13.68
C ASP A 198 46.16 -2.32 -13.21
N ILE A 199 46.27 -1.15 -13.86
CA ILE A 199 45.51 0.05 -13.50
C ILE A 199 44.04 -0.10 -13.95
N SER A 200 43.83 -0.60 -15.17
CA SER A 200 42.49 -0.85 -15.72
C SER A 200 41.70 -1.87 -14.90
N ARG A 201 42.34 -2.91 -14.34
CA ARG A 201 41.64 -3.89 -13.50
C ARG A 201 41.19 -3.32 -12.17
N ILE A 202 41.93 -2.36 -11.59
CA ILE A 202 41.60 -1.76 -10.30
C ILE A 202 40.35 -0.87 -10.38
N ILE A 203 40.12 -0.19 -11.50
CA ILE A 203 39.03 0.80 -11.62
C ILE A 203 37.63 0.16 -11.44
N PRO A 204 37.24 -0.91 -12.16
CA PRO A 204 35.95 -1.56 -11.95
C PRO A 204 35.79 -2.12 -10.52
N ILE A 205 36.87 -2.64 -9.94
CA ILE A 205 36.88 -3.16 -8.55
C ILE A 205 36.55 -2.03 -7.58
N LYS A 206 37.20 -0.86 -7.73
CA LYS A 206 36.94 0.32 -6.89
C LYS A 206 35.53 0.88 -7.08
N ILE A 207 35.01 0.89 -8.30
CA ILE A 207 33.62 1.29 -8.56
C ILE A 207 32.64 0.32 -7.88
N ARG A 208 32.83 -0.99 -8.03
CA ARG A 208 32.00 -2.02 -7.38
C ARG A 208 32.03 -1.86 -5.86
N GLN A 209 33.21 -1.63 -5.28
CA GLN A 209 33.41 -1.38 -3.85
C GLN A 209 32.56 -0.20 -3.36
N GLN A 210 32.63 0.94 -4.05
CA GLN A 210 31.86 2.13 -3.68
C GLN A 210 30.35 1.91 -3.85
N VAL A 211 29.92 1.28 -4.94
CA VAL A 211 28.50 0.95 -5.17
C VAL A 211 27.96 0.05 -4.06
N CYS A 212 28.69 -1.01 -3.70
CA CYS A 212 28.27 -1.92 -2.63
C CYS A 212 28.24 -1.21 -1.26
N ALA A 213 29.21 -0.34 -0.97
CA ALA A 213 29.21 0.45 0.27
C ALA A 213 27.98 1.36 0.36
N VAL A 214 27.62 2.05 -0.72
CA VAL A 214 26.44 2.93 -0.77
C VAL A 214 25.14 2.12 -0.64
N LEU A 215 25.00 1.03 -1.38
CA LEU A 215 23.80 0.18 -1.33
C LEU A 215 23.64 -0.46 0.05
N GLY A 216 24.71 -1.02 0.62
CA GLY A 216 24.70 -1.66 1.93
C GLY A 216 24.49 -0.69 3.10
N THR A 217 24.92 0.57 2.98
CA THR A 217 24.80 1.55 4.08
C THR A 217 23.56 2.42 3.98
N ARG A 218 23.02 2.63 2.77
CA ARG A 218 21.92 3.58 2.54
C ARG A 218 20.80 3.04 1.65
N GLY A 219 21.14 2.30 0.59
CA GLY A 219 20.15 1.79 -0.37
C GLY A 219 19.04 0.96 0.29
N PHE A 220 19.40 0.18 1.31
CA PHE A 220 18.49 -0.74 2.00
C PHE A 220 18.36 -0.46 3.51
N CYS A 221 18.89 0.65 4.02
CA CYS A 221 18.83 0.99 5.45
C CYS A 221 17.59 1.79 5.87
N LYS A 222 16.71 2.10 4.92
CA LYS A 222 15.47 2.83 5.19
C LYS A 222 14.47 1.94 5.92
N GLU A 223 13.83 2.47 6.95
CA GLU A 223 12.67 1.83 7.58
C GLU A 223 11.55 1.61 6.54
N ASN A 224 10.85 0.48 6.64
CA ASN A 224 9.76 0.10 5.75
C ASN A 224 10.15 0.08 4.26
N HIS A 225 11.38 -0.34 3.94
CA HIS A 225 11.83 -0.46 2.55
C HIS A 225 10.97 -1.49 1.78
N PRO A 226 10.29 -1.13 0.66
CA PRO A 226 9.31 -2.00 0.01
C PRO A 226 9.85 -3.36 -0.44
N PHE A 227 11.11 -3.40 -0.90
CA PHE A 227 11.77 -4.65 -1.26
C PHE A 227 12.02 -5.55 -0.04
N ILE A 228 12.38 -4.98 1.11
CA ILE A 228 12.65 -5.73 2.34
C ILE A 228 11.36 -6.31 2.88
N GLU A 229 10.30 -5.52 2.92
CA GLU A 229 8.95 -5.98 3.28
C GLU A 229 8.48 -7.12 2.40
N LYS A 230 8.64 -6.97 1.08
CA LYS A 230 8.27 -8.01 0.12
C LYS A 230 9.07 -9.29 0.33
N LEU A 231 10.39 -9.18 0.52
CA LEU A 231 11.27 -10.32 0.72
C LEU A 231 10.99 -11.01 2.06
N ALA A 232 10.80 -10.26 3.14
CA ALA A 232 10.42 -10.79 4.45
C ALA A 232 9.08 -11.53 4.39
N LYS A 233 8.09 -10.99 3.67
CA LYS A 233 6.83 -11.68 3.43
C LYS A 233 7.02 -12.99 2.67
N LEU A 234 7.80 -13.00 1.58
CA LEU A 234 8.07 -14.23 0.82
C LEU A 234 8.73 -15.30 1.68
N ILE A 235 9.72 -14.92 2.50
CA ILE A 235 10.39 -15.84 3.44
C ILE A 235 9.39 -16.39 4.46
N MET A 236 8.56 -15.52 5.05
CA MET A 236 7.54 -15.95 6.01
C MET A 236 6.51 -16.89 5.39
N ASP A 237 5.98 -16.56 4.21
CA ASP A 237 5.01 -17.38 3.50
C ASP A 237 5.60 -18.76 3.16
N GLU A 238 6.87 -18.80 2.73
CA GLU A 238 7.60 -20.02 2.42
C GLU A 238 7.81 -20.91 3.65
N ILE A 239 8.30 -20.35 4.76
CA ILE A 239 8.54 -21.11 5.99
C ILE A 239 7.21 -21.60 6.60
N ASN A 240 6.14 -20.81 6.49
CA ASN A 240 4.81 -21.16 7.01
C ASN A 240 4.15 -22.32 6.23
N ARG A 241 4.75 -22.79 5.12
CA ARG A 241 4.34 -24.06 4.50
C ARG A 241 4.69 -25.27 5.37
N TYR A 242 5.69 -25.16 6.24
CA TYR A 242 6.20 -26.26 7.07
C TYR A 242 5.88 -26.10 8.56
N ARG A 243 5.25 -25.00 8.98
CA ARG A 243 4.87 -24.73 10.38
C ARG A 243 3.58 -23.93 10.47
N ILE A 244 2.83 -24.14 11.55
CA ILE A 244 1.65 -23.35 11.89
C ILE A 244 1.94 -22.57 13.18
N ILE A 245 1.78 -21.25 13.13
CA ILE A 245 1.89 -20.38 14.31
C ILE A 245 0.47 -20.01 14.73
N ASN A 246 0.04 -20.44 15.91
CA ASN A 246 -1.34 -20.20 16.37
C ASN A 246 -1.53 -18.83 17.04
N SER A 247 -0.47 -18.24 17.58
CA SER A 247 -0.53 -16.93 18.25
C SER A 247 -0.32 -15.78 17.28
N GLU A 248 -1.27 -14.85 17.20
CA GLU A 248 -1.17 -13.64 16.36
C GLU A 248 -0.04 -12.72 16.84
N GLU A 249 0.14 -12.57 18.16
CA GLU A 249 1.26 -11.82 18.73
C GLU A 249 2.61 -12.39 18.28
N ARG A 250 2.75 -13.73 18.31
CA ARG A 250 3.95 -14.41 17.84
C ARG A 250 4.14 -14.25 16.33
N LYS A 251 3.07 -14.21 15.53
CA LYS A 251 3.16 -13.96 14.08
C LYS A 251 3.70 -12.56 13.79
N MET A 252 3.19 -11.54 14.48
CA MET A 252 3.69 -10.16 14.31
C MET A 252 5.15 -10.05 14.74
N GLY A 253 5.50 -10.58 15.92
CA GLY A 253 6.88 -10.56 16.40
C GLY A 253 7.87 -11.27 15.46
N LEU A 254 7.47 -12.40 14.86
CA LEU A 254 8.31 -13.07 13.87
C LEU A 254 8.44 -12.31 12.55
N ARG A 255 7.38 -11.60 12.12
CA ARG A 255 7.44 -10.74 10.94
C ARG A 255 8.48 -9.63 11.16
N ASP A 256 8.44 -8.96 12.30
CA ASP A 256 9.39 -7.88 12.62
C ASP A 256 10.83 -8.41 12.70
N GLN A 257 11.04 -9.55 13.34
CA GLN A 257 12.34 -10.23 13.36
C GLN A 257 12.81 -10.62 11.95
N THR A 258 11.90 -11.05 11.07
CA THR A 258 12.25 -11.41 9.68
C THR A 258 12.66 -10.17 8.89
N ILE A 259 12.00 -9.03 9.10
CA ILE A 259 12.36 -7.76 8.46
C ILE A 259 13.78 -7.34 8.87
N GLU A 260 14.10 -7.42 10.16
CA GLU A 260 15.45 -7.12 10.65
C GLU A 260 16.49 -8.09 10.11
N LEU A 261 16.20 -9.40 10.11
CA LEU A 261 17.10 -10.41 9.55
C LEU A 261 17.36 -10.18 8.05
N VAL A 262 16.33 -9.84 7.28
CA VAL A 262 16.49 -9.53 5.84
C VAL A 262 17.38 -8.30 5.65
N LYS A 263 17.23 -7.26 6.48
CA LYS A 263 18.12 -6.09 6.44
C LYS A 263 19.57 -6.50 6.67
N GLU A 264 19.84 -7.31 7.70
CA GLU A 264 21.19 -7.78 8.01
C GLU A 264 21.79 -8.63 6.88
N ILE A 265 21.01 -9.54 6.29
CA ILE A 265 21.45 -10.37 5.18
C ILE A 265 21.78 -9.53 3.94
N ILE A 266 20.93 -8.54 3.60
CA ILE A 266 21.20 -7.64 2.47
C ILE A 266 22.47 -6.82 2.72
N GLN A 267 22.66 -6.30 3.94
CA GLN A 267 23.88 -5.59 4.30
C GLN A 267 25.11 -6.49 4.17
N LEU A 268 25.04 -7.73 4.67
CA LEU A 268 26.11 -8.72 4.55
C LEU A 268 26.42 -9.03 3.08
N TYR A 269 25.40 -9.22 2.24
CA TYR A 269 25.55 -9.46 0.81
C TYR A 269 26.39 -8.37 0.14
N PHE A 270 26.07 -7.09 0.39
CA PHE A 270 26.86 -5.99 -0.18
C PHE A 270 28.27 -5.92 0.40
N ARG A 271 28.46 -6.19 1.70
CA ARG A 271 29.81 -6.24 2.31
C ARG A 271 30.69 -7.33 1.71
N LEU A 272 30.13 -8.51 1.43
CA LEU A 272 30.83 -9.60 0.77
C LEU A 272 31.20 -9.23 -0.68
N ASN A 273 30.28 -8.64 -1.43
CA ASN A 273 30.52 -8.19 -2.82
C ASN A 273 31.50 -7.01 -2.94
N ALA A 274 31.73 -6.27 -1.86
CA ALA A 274 32.76 -5.22 -1.81
C ALA A 274 34.19 -5.79 -1.66
N GLN A 275 34.37 -7.04 -1.24
CA GLN A 275 35.70 -7.64 -1.09
C GLN A 275 36.36 -7.89 -2.46
N GLU A 276 37.69 -8.00 -2.44
CA GLU A 276 38.49 -8.43 -3.59
C GLU A 276 39.57 -9.42 -3.10
N PRO A 277 39.50 -10.71 -3.45
CA PRO A 277 38.48 -11.37 -4.27
C PRO A 277 37.10 -11.43 -3.57
N VAL A 278 36.03 -11.56 -4.35
CA VAL A 278 34.68 -11.78 -3.79
C VAL A 278 34.59 -13.18 -3.17
N PRO A 279 34.20 -13.31 -1.89
CA PRO A 279 34.03 -14.61 -1.24
C PRO A 279 32.95 -15.44 -1.93
N ASN A 280 33.15 -16.75 -1.97
CA ASN A 280 32.06 -17.70 -2.21
C ASN A 280 31.26 -17.84 -0.92
N PHE A 281 29.95 -17.63 -1.00
CA PHE A 281 29.00 -17.75 0.12
C PHE A 281 27.80 -18.65 -0.25
N THR A 282 27.92 -19.47 -1.29
CA THR A 282 26.88 -20.40 -1.75
C THR A 282 27.29 -21.87 -1.59
N GLU A 283 28.41 -22.14 -0.89
CA GLU A 283 28.96 -23.49 -0.72
C GLU A 283 28.29 -24.18 0.48
N PHE A 284 27.17 -24.87 0.22
CA PHE A 284 26.54 -25.76 1.19
C PHE A 284 27.19 -27.15 1.12
N ILE A 285 27.52 -27.72 2.27
CA ILE A 285 28.11 -29.06 2.35
C ILE A 285 27.01 -30.12 2.17
N GLU A 286 27.28 -31.10 1.32
CA GLU A 286 26.32 -32.15 0.99
C GLU A 286 26.20 -33.18 2.13
N ALA A 287 25.01 -33.76 2.27
CA ALA A 287 24.78 -34.86 3.20
C ALA A 287 25.65 -36.08 2.84
N GLY A 288 26.15 -36.79 3.85
CA GLY A 288 27.09 -37.90 3.69
C GLY A 288 28.56 -37.47 3.60
N THR A 289 28.86 -36.16 3.59
CA THR A 289 30.25 -35.69 3.64
C THR A 289 30.86 -35.98 5.01
N ASN A 290 32.10 -36.48 5.04
CA ASN A 290 32.86 -36.63 6.28
C ASN A 290 33.08 -35.27 6.97
N ILE A 291 33.07 -35.26 8.30
CA ILE A 291 33.26 -34.02 9.07
C ILE A 291 34.68 -33.49 8.91
N GLN A 292 34.79 -32.16 8.70
CA GLN A 292 36.06 -31.46 8.54
C GLN A 292 36.12 -30.22 9.44
N ASN A 293 36.81 -30.33 10.58
CA ASN A 293 36.91 -29.26 11.59
C ASN A 293 37.47 -27.93 11.06
N ASN A 294 38.22 -27.93 9.96
CA ASN A 294 38.77 -26.71 9.37
C ASN A 294 37.73 -25.89 8.58
N ILE A 295 36.61 -26.48 8.14
CA ILE A 295 35.58 -25.80 7.34
C ILE A 295 34.15 -25.97 7.86
N MET A 296 33.91 -26.81 8.86
CA MET A 296 32.60 -27.11 9.43
C MET A 296 32.55 -26.80 10.93
N GLU A 297 31.37 -26.43 11.42
CA GLU A 297 31.03 -26.25 12.84
C GLU A 297 29.69 -26.94 13.15
N GLY A 298 29.59 -27.52 14.35
CA GLY A 298 28.39 -28.16 14.86
C GLY A 298 28.68 -28.86 16.19
N SER A 299 27.77 -29.73 16.61
CA SER A 299 27.84 -30.40 17.91
C SER A 299 28.36 -31.83 17.75
N TRP A 300 29.65 -32.05 17.96
CA TRP A 300 30.28 -33.36 18.06
C TRP A 300 31.44 -33.33 19.03
N ASP A 301 31.73 -34.49 19.63
CA ASP A 301 32.96 -34.70 20.38
C ASP A 301 34.08 -35.08 19.40
N ASP A 302 35.26 -34.47 19.55
CA ASP A 302 36.39 -34.68 18.65
C ASP A 302 36.83 -36.17 18.58
N ASP A 303 36.57 -36.95 19.63
CA ASP A 303 36.94 -38.37 19.74
C ASP A 303 36.13 -39.30 18.81
N ASN A 304 34.93 -38.86 18.35
CA ASN A 304 34.03 -39.70 17.54
C ASN A 304 33.81 -39.14 16.11
N ILE A 305 34.68 -38.23 15.66
CA ILE A 305 34.50 -37.51 14.40
C ILE A 305 34.55 -38.43 13.16
N GLU A 306 35.29 -39.54 13.24
CA GLU A 306 35.47 -40.50 12.16
C GLU A 306 34.22 -41.32 11.88
N ASP A 307 33.34 -41.48 12.87
CA ASP A 307 32.09 -42.24 12.78
C ASP A 307 30.90 -41.36 12.35
N LEU A 308 31.13 -40.05 12.16
CA LEU A 308 30.10 -39.07 11.84
C LEU A 308 30.20 -38.59 10.40
N GLU A 309 29.04 -38.31 9.83
CA GLU A 309 28.88 -37.64 8.54
C GLU A 309 27.86 -36.50 8.64
N VAL A 310 27.90 -35.58 7.68
CA VAL A 310 26.95 -34.48 7.59
C VAL A 310 25.54 -35.04 7.32
N GLU A 311 24.59 -34.71 8.17
CA GLU A 311 23.17 -34.95 7.93
C GLU A 311 22.56 -33.79 7.13
N ILE A 312 22.82 -32.55 7.56
CA ILE A 312 22.35 -31.35 6.87
C ILE A 312 23.25 -30.14 7.15
N CYS A 313 23.45 -29.31 6.13
CA CYS A 313 24.12 -28.02 6.22
C CYS A 313 23.08 -26.90 6.34
N SER A 314 23.01 -26.23 7.50
CA SER A 314 22.07 -25.14 7.76
C SER A 314 22.63 -23.76 7.40
N PHE A 315 23.95 -23.60 7.32
CA PHE A 315 24.61 -22.37 6.91
C PHE A 315 25.83 -22.66 6.03
N PRO A 316 26.01 -21.96 4.90
CA PRO A 316 27.06 -22.28 3.93
C PRO A 316 28.45 -21.91 4.45
N LEU A 317 29.47 -22.58 3.90
CA LEU A 317 30.85 -22.15 4.04
C LEU A 317 31.05 -20.83 3.30
N ILE A 318 31.61 -19.83 3.99
CA ILE A 318 32.04 -18.57 3.38
C ILE A 318 33.56 -18.57 3.30
N SER A 319 34.09 -18.56 2.06
CA SER A 319 35.54 -18.62 1.84
C SER A 319 36.01 -17.83 0.63
N VAL A 320 37.28 -17.44 0.65
CA VAL A 320 37.96 -16.78 -0.46
C VAL A 320 39.00 -17.74 -1.04
N LYS A 321 38.97 -17.97 -2.34
CA LYS A 321 40.02 -18.70 -3.06
C LYS A 321 41.07 -17.71 -3.54
N SER A 322 42.32 -17.94 -3.14
CA SER A 322 43.48 -17.19 -3.61
C SER A 322 44.02 -17.75 -4.94
N LYS A 323 44.89 -16.99 -5.60
CA LYS A 323 45.50 -17.34 -6.90
C LYS A 323 46.38 -18.60 -6.83
N ASP A 324 46.94 -18.88 -5.66
CA ASP A 324 47.73 -20.07 -5.35
C ASP A 324 46.86 -21.27 -4.95
N ASN A 325 45.55 -21.20 -5.19
CA ASN A 325 44.54 -22.21 -4.85
C ASN A 325 44.40 -22.45 -3.34
N THR A 326 44.98 -21.59 -2.49
CA THR A 326 44.75 -21.65 -1.05
C THR A 326 43.37 -21.07 -0.72
N ARG A 327 42.66 -21.72 0.20
CA ARG A 327 41.33 -21.32 0.66
C ARG A 327 41.46 -20.61 2.00
N LYS A 328 41.04 -19.34 2.07
CA LYS A 328 40.87 -18.62 3.32
C LYS A 328 39.40 -18.71 3.76
N VAL A 329 39.16 -19.39 4.88
CA VAL A 329 37.82 -19.48 5.50
C VAL A 329 37.51 -18.17 6.22
N LEU A 330 36.34 -17.58 5.93
CA LEU A 330 35.81 -16.40 6.63
C LEU A 330 34.78 -16.80 7.68
N SER A 331 33.96 -17.81 7.37
CA SER A 331 32.98 -18.41 8.28
C SER A 331 32.81 -19.87 7.87
N LYS A 332 32.90 -20.78 8.84
CA LYS A 332 32.70 -22.21 8.62
C LYS A 332 31.22 -22.50 8.37
N SER A 333 30.95 -23.60 7.68
CA SER A 333 29.59 -24.08 7.47
C SER A 333 29.00 -24.62 8.78
N GLN A 334 27.73 -24.31 9.06
CA GLN A 334 27.01 -24.93 10.18
C GLN A 334 26.35 -26.22 9.71
N VAL A 335 26.68 -27.32 10.37
CA VAL A 335 26.19 -28.65 10.02
C VAL A 335 25.64 -29.39 11.23
N LEU A 336 24.62 -30.22 10.99
CA LEU A 336 24.20 -31.27 11.91
C LEU A 336 24.76 -32.60 11.43
N THR A 337 25.06 -33.48 12.37
CA THR A 337 25.74 -34.75 12.10
C THR A 337 24.84 -35.94 12.40
N ARG A 338 25.11 -37.04 11.71
CA ARG A 338 24.55 -38.36 12.00
C ARG A 338 25.64 -39.42 11.97
N PRO A 339 25.43 -40.58 12.62
CA PRO A 339 26.33 -41.72 12.47
C PRO A 339 26.38 -42.21 11.02
N LYS A 340 27.56 -42.68 10.60
CA LYS A 340 27.71 -43.43 9.34
C LYS A 340 26.99 -44.76 9.43
N ASN A 341 26.38 -45.17 8.32
CA ASN A 341 25.74 -46.48 8.18
C ASN A 341 26.76 -47.60 7.94
#